data_AF-A0A7R9ZZB8-F1
#
_entry.id   AF-A0A7R9ZZB8-F1
#
_cell.length_a   1.000
_cell.length_b   1.000
_cell.length_c   1.000
_cell.angle_alpha   90.00
_cell.angle_beta   90.00
_cell.angle_gamma   90.00
#
_symmetry.space_group_name_H-M   'P 1'
#
loop_
_entity.id
_entity.type
_entity.pdbx_description
1 polymer ?
#
loop_
_entity_poly.entity_id
_entity_poly.type
_entity_poly.pdbx_seq_one_letter_code
_entity_poly.pdbx_strand_id
1 'polypeptide(L)'
;YLNAPLQVGLYLLVACWGYYYAGNAAEGYFLDNLPSGAPLRWASVLLFAHIVVAFLIKNIVLAQCLHRHLSPTRVSTRWGEPGGFRAQVEYAICGVFLLAACFLTANSVPFFMDFMGLVGGLFSGPISFILPMAFYTGALRASATTSGLGAQSARTISGACVDKTAMGDSAELGDAHPAPVLPNPVFENEQRWSMRGAAARELSAPLRGSAATDDAGGGGGLALPSCTGKLSRLDSVLFVAVGLLTLLTIFVGTTNVIRDIIANMGQNGPPFSC
;
A
#
# COMPACT_ATOMS: atom_id res chain seq x y z
N TYR A 1 -6.27 2.64 -13.43
CA TYR A 1 -5.11 2.59 -14.35
C TYR A 1 -4.52 3.94 -14.71
N LEU A 2 -5.22 5.06 -14.54
CA LEU A 2 -4.67 6.38 -14.91
C LEU A 2 -3.52 6.87 -14.01
N ASN A 3 -3.43 6.38 -12.75
CA ASN A 3 -2.45 6.90 -11.79
C ASN A 3 -1.00 6.54 -12.11
N ALA A 4 -0.72 5.34 -12.62
CA ALA A 4 0.64 4.90 -12.95
C ALA A 4 1.28 5.73 -14.09
N PRO A 5 0.64 5.90 -15.27
CA PRO A 5 1.20 6.73 -16.32
C PRO A 5 1.26 8.21 -15.92
N LEU A 6 0.32 8.70 -15.09
CA LEU A 6 0.37 10.05 -14.54
C LEU A 6 1.58 10.24 -13.62
N GLN A 7 1.87 9.27 -12.75
CA GLN A 7 3.02 9.31 -11.86
C GLN A 7 4.34 9.25 -12.63
N VAL A 8 4.46 8.35 -13.61
CA VAL A 8 5.63 8.27 -14.49
C VAL A 8 5.79 9.57 -15.28
N GLY A 9 4.70 10.10 -15.82
CA GLY A 9 4.69 11.39 -16.53
C GLY A 9 5.15 12.54 -15.65
N LEU A 10 4.70 12.60 -14.39
CA LEU A 10 5.15 13.60 -13.42
C LEU A 10 6.65 13.47 -13.11
N TYR A 11 7.15 12.24 -12.91
CA TYR A 11 8.58 12.03 -12.68
C TYR A 11 9.43 12.43 -13.88
N LEU A 12 9.02 12.05 -15.09
CA LEU A 12 9.71 12.44 -16.32
C LEU A 12 9.67 13.95 -16.52
N LEU A 13 8.53 14.60 -16.26
CA LEU A 13 8.42 16.06 -16.38
C LEU A 13 9.36 16.77 -15.43
N VAL A 14 9.40 16.36 -14.15
CA VAL A 14 10.31 16.95 -13.15
C VAL A 14 11.77 16.68 -13.52
N ALA A 15 12.11 15.48 -14.00
CA ALA A 15 13.46 15.14 -14.43
C ALA A 15 13.90 15.95 -15.65
N CYS A 16 13.07 16.03 -16.71
CA CYS A 16 13.33 16.83 -17.90
C CYS A 16 13.50 18.32 -17.55
N TRP A 17 12.66 18.84 -16.65
CA TRP A 17 12.75 20.23 -16.20
C TRP A 17 14.04 20.51 -15.45
N GLY A 18 14.42 19.64 -14.50
CA GLY A 18 15.69 19.76 -13.77
C GLY A 18 16.90 19.69 -14.68
N TYR A 19 16.91 18.72 -15.60
CA TYR A 19 18.00 18.55 -16.56
C TYR A 19 18.13 19.73 -17.52
N TYR A 20 17.02 20.32 -17.94
CA TYR A 20 17.04 21.50 -18.81
C TYR A 20 17.75 22.70 -18.18
N TYR A 21 17.60 22.92 -16.87
CA TYR A 21 18.22 24.05 -16.16
C TYR A 21 19.61 23.75 -15.61
N ALA A 22 19.86 22.56 -15.06
CA ALA A 22 21.14 22.21 -14.44
C ALA A 22 22.17 21.67 -15.46
N GLY A 23 21.72 21.17 -16.61
CA GLY A 23 22.58 20.58 -17.64
C GLY A 23 23.43 19.43 -17.09
N ASN A 24 24.68 19.35 -17.55
CA ASN A 24 25.63 18.30 -17.13
C ASN A 24 26.22 18.52 -15.72
N ALA A 25 25.92 19.65 -15.08
CA ALA A 25 26.38 19.97 -13.73
C ALA A 25 25.38 19.54 -12.65
N ALA A 26 24.32 18.82 -13.02
CA ALA A 26 23.30 18.39 -12.08
C ALA A 26 23.88 17.46 -11.01
N GLU A 27 23.93 17.93 -9.76
CA GLU A 27 24.26 17.08 -8.62
C GLU A 27 23.13 16.09 -8.32
N GLY A 28 23.44 14.96 -7.68
CA GLY A 28 22.50 13.88 -7.42
C GLY A 28 21.28 14.28 -6.56
N TYR A 29 21.37 15.38 -5.80
CA TYR A 29 20.24 15.95 -5.08
C TYR A 29 19.68 17.16 -5.82
N PHE A 30 18.38 17.12 -6.13
CA PHE A 30 17.72 18.18 -6.89
C PHE A 30 17.79 19.55 -6.18
N LEU A 31 17.78 19.55 -4.84
CA LEU A 31 17.83 20.77 -4.02
C LEU A 31 19.18 21.49 -4.09
N ASP A 32 20.27 20.78 -4.31
CA ASP A 32 21.62 21.37 -4.36
C ASP A 32 21.82 22.18 -5.65
N ASN A 33 21.01 21.91 -6.68
CA ASN A 33 21.00 22.63 -7.94
C ASN A 33 20.16 23.92 -7.90
N LEU A 34 19.42 24.21 -6.82
CA LEU A 34 18.64 25.44 -6.70
C LEU A 34 19.51 26.61 -6.22
N PRO A 35 19.35 27.82 -6.79
CA PRO A 35 20.06 28.99 -6.31
C PRO A 35 19.70 29.28 -4.86
N SER A 36 20.70 29.64 -4.05
CA SER A 36 20.53 30.00 -2.65
C SER A 36 19.56 31.19 -2.52
N GLY A 37 18.36 30.94 -1.99
CA GLY A 37 17.32 31.97 -1.89
C GLY A 37 16.03 31.49 -1.23
N ALA A 38 14.99 32.33 -1.31
CA ALA A 38 13.64 32.01 -0.85
C ALA A 38 13.05 30.71 -1.45
N PRO A 39 13.18 30.41 -2.77
CA PRO A 39 12.61 29.18 -3.33
C PRO A 39 13.23 27.91 -2.74
N LEU A 40 14.55 27.89 -2.49
CA LEU A 40 15.23 26.77 -1.83
C LEU A 40 14.68 26.52 -0.41
N ARG A 41 14.43 27.58 0.35
CA ARG A 41 13.86 27.49 1.71
C ARG A 41 12.45 26.91 1.69
N TRP A 42 11.59 27.39 0.80
CA TRP A 42 10.23 26.87 0.66
C TRP A 42 10.20 25.43 0.18
N ALA A 43 11.04 25.08 -0.80
CA ALA A 43 11.18 23.71 -1.29
C ALA A 43 11.64 22.77 -0.16
N SER A 44 12.62 23.19 0.64
CA SER A 44 13.11 22.40 1.78
C SER A 44 12.04 22.19 2.86
N VAL A 45 11.26 23.24 3.19
CA VAL A 45 10.16 23.14 4.17
C VAL A 45 9.06 22.21 3.66
N LEU A 46 8.66 22.32 2.40
CA LEU A 46 7.64 21.44 1.80
C LEU A 46 8.11 19.99 1.74
N LEU A 47 9.37 19.75 1.34
CA LEU A 47 9.94 18.42 1.29
C LEU A 47 10.04 17.80 2.69
N PHE A 48 10.48 18.58 3.68
CA PHE A 48 10.51 18.16 5.07
C PHE A 48 9.11 17.82 5.59
N ALA A 49 8.13 18.71 5.41
CA ALA A 49 6.75 18.48 5.81
C ALA A 49 6.15 17.24 5.13
N HIS A 50 6.41 17.06 3.84
CA HIS A 50 5.98 15.90 3.08
C HIS A 50 6.54 14.59 3.66
N ILE A 51 7.86 14.54 3.92
CA ILE A 51 8.52 13.36 4.47
C ILE A 51 7.98 13.05 5.87
N VAL A 52 7.78 14.05 6.73
CA VAL A 52 7.21 13.87 8.08
C VAL A 52 5.81 13.25 8.00
N VAL A 53 4.92 13.79 7.15
CA VAL A 53 3.55 13.27 7.01
C VAL A 53 3.56 11.85 6.43
N ALA A 54 4.33 11.61 5.36
CA ALA A 54 4.43 10.30 4.74
C ALA A 54 5.00 9.25 5.70
N PHE A 55 5.96 9.64 6.54
CA PHE A 55 6.54 8.78 7.57
C PHE A 55 5.52 8.43 8.65
N LEU A 56 4.79 9.41 9.18
CA LEU A 56 3.76 9.17 10.21
C LEU A 56 2.66 8.21 9.73
N ILE A 57 2.16 8.40 8.51
CA ILE A 57 1.12 7.54 7.93
C ILE A 57 1.64 6.10 7.78
N LYS A 58 2.85 5.93 7.23
CA LYS A 58 3.46 4.59 7.06
C LYS A 58 3.72 3.91 8.40
N ASN A 59 4.16 4.66 9.40
CA ASN A 59 4.45 4.13 10.73
C ASN A 59 3.19 3.62 11.44
N ILE A 60 2.06 4.33 11.32
CA ILE A 60 0.77 3.88 11.90
C ILE A 60 0.34 2.54 11.30
N VAL A 61 0.39 2.41 9.97
CA VAL A 61 0.01 1.17 9.28
C VAL A 61 0.96 0.02 9.64
N LEU A 62 2.26 0.30 9.72
CA LEU A 62 3.26 -0.70 10.09
C LEU A 62 3.09 -1.17 11.54
N ALA A 63 2.82 -0.24 12.46
CA ALA A 63 2.54 -0.57 13.87
C ALA A 63 1.29 -1.46 14.00
N GLN A 64 0.24 -1.19 13.22
CA GLN A 64 -0.96 -2.04 13.19
C GLN A 64 -0.67 -3.44 12.63
N CYS A 65 0.11 -3.53 11.55
CA CYS A 65 0.52 -4.81 10.98
C CYS A 65 1.36 -5.62 11.98
N LEU A 66 2.33 -4.98 12.62
CA LEU A 66 3.20 -5.60 13.62
C LEU A 66 2.40 -6.05 14.85
N HIS A 67 1.48 -5.23 15.35
CA HIS A 67 0.61 -5.59 16.46
C HIS A 67 -0.28 -6.80 16.13
N ARG A 68 -0.87 -6.83 14.92
CA ARG A 68 -1.63 -8.00 14.43
C ARG A 68 -0.79 -9.27 14.37
N HIS A 69 0.50 -9.15 14.04
CA HIS A 69 1.40 -10.29 13.99
C HIS A 69 1.85 -10.76 15.38
N LEU A 70 2.09 -9.84 16.33
CA LEU A 70 2.58 -10.18 17.66
C LEU A 70 1.49 -10.68 18.61
N SER A 71 0.25 -10.18 18.47
CA SER A 71 -0.83 -10.43 19.42
C SER A 71 -2.17 -10.67 18.69
N PRO A 72 -2.28 -11.69 17.83
CA PRO A 72 -3.48 -11.92 17.02
C PRO A 72 -4.75 -12.13 17.87
N THR A 73 -4.60 -12.66 19.08
CA THR A 73 -5.71 -12.93 20.02
C THR A 73 -6.30 -11.68 20.65
N ARG A 74 -5.57 -10.54 20.64
CA ARG A 74 -5.96 -9.30 21.34
C ARG A 74 -6.30 -8.13 20.42
N VAL A 75 -6.27 -8.35 19.10
CA VAL A 75 -6.57 -7.32 18.09
C VAL A 75 -8.04 -6.86 18.13
N SER A 76 -8.96 -7.73 18.55
CA SER A 76 -10.40 -7.44 18.57
C SER A 76 -10.92 -6.90 19.91
N THR A 77 -10.07 -6.83 20.95
CA THR A 77 -10.53 -6.41 22.28
C THR A 77 -10.78 -4.92 22.28
N ARG A 78 -12.03 -4.53 22.55
CA ARG A 78 -12.45 -3.13 22.48
C ARG A 78 -12.05 -2.38 23.74
N TRP A 79 -11.90 -1.06 23.65
CA TRP A 79 -11.73 -0.24 24.84
C TRP A 79 -12.95 -0.40 25.76
N GLY A 80 -12.70 -0.62 27.04
CA GLY A 80 -13.73 -0.88 28.05
C GLY A 80 -13.96 -2.36 28.38
N GLU A 81 -13.48 -3.30 27.55
CA GLU A 81 -13.48 -4.71 27.93
C GLU A 81 -12.33 -5.03 28.92
N PRO A 82 -12.52 -5.97 29.86
CA PRO A 82 -11.48 -6.36 30.80
C PRO A 82 -10.26 -6.90 30.04
N GLY A 83 -9.21 -6.07 29.94
CA GLY A 83 -7.98 -6.36 29.19
C GLY A 83 -7.59 -5.33 28.13
N GLY A 84 -8.47 -4.39 27.77
CA GLY A 84 -8.23 -3.42 26.69
C GLY A 84 -6.97 -2.55 26.88
N PHE A 85 -6.67 -2.13 28.12
CA PHE A 85 -5.49 -1.30 28.41
C PHE A 85 -4.17 -1.98 28.02
N ARG A 86 -4.06 -3.31 28.19
CA ARG A 86 -2.86 -4.06 27.80
C ARG A 86 -2.65 -4.06 26.30
N ALA A 87 -3.71 -4.24 25.51
CA ALA A 87 -3.63 -4.24 24.05
C ALA A 87 -3.12 -2.88 23.52
N GLN A 88 -3.52 -1.78 24.17
CA GLN A 88 -3.05 -0.45 23.79
C GLN A 88 -1.60 -0.17 24.16
N VAL A 89 -1.18 -0.60 25.34
CA VAL A 89 0.23 -0.49 25.74
C VAL A 89 1.10 -1.31 24.79
N GLU A 90 0.67 -2.52 24.42
CA GLU A 90 1.34 -3.35 23.40
C GLU A 90 1.45 -2.61 22.05
N TYR A 91 0.37 -1.98 21.59
CA TYR A 91 0.36 -1.19 20.36
C TYR A 91 1.30 0.03 20.44
N ALA A 92 1.27 0.77 21.54
CA ALA A 92 2.15 1.92 21.77
C ALA A 92 3.62 1.51 21.80
N ILE A 93 3.95 0.40 22.47
CA ILE A 93 5.31 -0.17 22.51
C ILE A 93 5.78 -0.55 21.10
N CYS A 94 4.92 -1.17 20.28
CA CYS A 94 5.26 -1.48 18.89
C CYS A 94 5.60 -0.22 18.08
N GLY A 95 4.81 0.85 18.24
CA GLY A 95 5.05 2.14 17.58
C GLY A 95 6.36 2.82 18.03
N VAL A 96 6.63 2.84 19.34
CA VAL A 96 7.87 3.39 19.90
C VAL A 96 9.08 2.58 19.44
N PHE A 97 8.97 1.25 19.39
CA PHE A 97 10.02 0.38 18.89
C PHE A 97 10.35 0.66 17.43
N LEU A 98 9.34 0.80 16.56
CA LEU A 98 9.54 1.16 15.15
C LEU A 98 10.19 2.54 15.00
N LEU A 99 9.75 3.54 15.78
CA LEU A 99 10.38 4.87 15.82
C LEU A 99 11.84 4.80 16.24
N ALA A 100 12.14 4.05 17.31
CA ALA A 100 13.50 3.87 17.81
C ALA A 100 14.40 3.18 16.78
N ALA A 101 13.89 2.15 16.09
CA ALA A 101 14.60 1.47 15.03
C ALA A 101 14.88 2.40 13.83
N CYS A 102 13.90 3.20 13.40
CA CYS A 102 14.08 4.21 12.36
C CYS A 102 15.10 5.28 12.77
N PHE A 103 15.03 5.76 14.02
CA PHE A 103 16.00 6.73 14.54
C PHE A 103 17.41 6.15 14.58
N LEU A 104 17.58 4.91 15.04
CA LEU A 104 18.87 4.24 15.06
C LEU A 104 19.43 4.04 13.64
N THR A 105 18.57 3.64 12.70
CA THR A 105 18.94 3.49 11.28
C THR A 105 19.38 4.83 10.68
N ALA A 106 18.65 5.91 10.97
CA ALA A 106 18.99 7.26 10.50
C ALA A 106 20.34 7.74 11.04
N ASN A 107 20.71 7.38 12.27
CA ASN A 107 22.01 7.72 12.84
C ASN A 107 23.15 6.78 12.37
N SER A 108 22.82 5.55 11.95
CA SER A 108 23.82 4.53 11.59
C SER A 108 24.29 4.63 10.14
N VAL A 109 23.50 5.25 9.26
CA VAL A 109 23.77 5.27 7.81
C VAL A 109 23.98 6.70 7.33
N PRO A 110 25.24 7.19 7.27
CA PRO A 110 25.54 8.48 6.66
C PRO A 110 25.31 8.49 5.13
N PHE A 111 25.14 7.32 4.50
CA PHE A 111 24.92 7.12 3.06
C PHE A 111 23.46 6.76 2.74
N PHE A 112 22.53 7.65 3.08
CA PHE A 112 21.08 7.38 2.96
C PHE A 112 20.63 7.05 1.52
N MET A 113 21.24 7.68 0.51
CA MET A 113 20.87 7.49 -0.90
C MET A 113 21.21 6.07 -1.38
N ASP A 114 22.40 5.57 -1.06
CA ASP A 114 22.83 4.23 -1.44
C ASP A 114 21.99 3.16 -0.73
N PHE A 115 21.66 3.39 0.55
CA PHE A 115 20.78 2.50 1.30
C PHE A 115 19.36 2.47 0.71
N MET A 116 18.77 3.63 0.38
CA MET A 116 17.47 3.67 -0.28
C MET A 116 17.49 2.98 -1.65
N GLY A 117 18.55 3.17 -2.43
CA GLY A 117 18.75 2.49 -3.71
C GLY A 117 18.81 0.97 -3.55
N LEU A 118 19.55 0.49 -2.55
CA LEU A 118 19.66 -0.94 -2.23
C LEU A 118 18.32 -1.52 -1.77
N VAL A 119 17.65 -0.88 -0.83
CA VAL A 119 16.32 -1.31 -0.34
C VAL A 119 15.30 -1.30 -1.48
N GLY A 120 15.30 -0.24 -2.30
CA GLY A 120 14.47 -0.12 -3.49
C GLY A 120 14.72 -1.26 -4.47
N GLY A 121 15.97 -1.50 -4.86
CA GLY A 121 16.33 -2.59 -5.77
C GLY A 121 16.00 -3.97 -5.21
N LEU A 122 16.28 -4.21 -3.92
CA LEU A 122 16.11 -5.49 -3.27
C LEU A 122 14.63 -5.87 -3.09
N PHE A 123 13.77 -4.93 -2.70
CA PHE A 123 12.37 -5.21 -2.43
C PHE A 123 11.44 -4.95 -3.62
N SER A 124 11.76 -3.98 -4.50
CA SER A 124 10.87 -3.65 -5.62
C SER A 124 10.72 -4.81 -6.59
N GLY A 125 11.79 -5.52 -6.94
CA GLY A 125 11.71 -6.66 -7.87
C GLY A 125 10.82 -7.79 -7.35
N PRO A 126 11.13 -8.38 -6.18
CA PRO A 126 10.33 -9.43 -5.59
C PRO A 126 8.87 -9.02 -5.35
N ILE A 127 8.62 -7.83 -4.80
CA ILE A 127 7.25 -7.39 -4.52
C ILE A 127 6.45 -7.17 -5.81
N SER A 128 7.05 -6.60 -6.85
CA SER A 128 6.34 -6.33 -8.11
C SER A 128 6.10 -7.59 -8.96
N PHE A 129 6.99 -8.59 -8.93
CA PHE A 129 6.87 -9.76 -9.81
C PHE A 129 6.43 -11.03 -9.09
N ILE A 130 6.97 -11.30 -7.90
CA ILE A 130 6.69 -12.54 -7.18
C ILE A 130 5.31 -12.49 -6.54
N LEU A 131 4.92 -11.35 -5.97
CA LEU A 131 3.63 -11.20 -5.29
C LEU A 131 2.44 -11.51 -6.21
N PRO A 132 2.27 -10.89 -7.40
CA PRO A 132 1.13 -11.21 -8.27
C PRO A 132 1.15 -12.67 -8.75
N MET A 133 2.33 -13.24 -9.03
CA MET A 133 2.46 -14.65 -9.39
C MET A 133 2.08 -15.60 -8.24
N ALA A 134 2.49 -15.28 -7.01
CA ALA A 134 2.12 -16.05 -5.83
C ALA A 134 0.62 -15.98 -5.55
N PHE A 135 -0.01 -14.80 -5.69
CA PHE A 135 -1.45 -14.64 -5.55
C PHE A 135 -2.21 -15.39 -6.65
N TYR A 136 -1.76 -15.31 -7.90
CA TYR A 136 -2.40 -16.02 -9.02
C TYR A 136 -2.36 -17.54 -8.84
N THR A 137 -1.19 -18.09 -8.51
CA THR A 137 -1.03 -19.53 -8.26
C THR A 137 -1.79 -20.00 -7.02
N GLY A 138 -1.84 -19.19 -5.96
CA GLY A 138 -2.66 -19.44 -4.78
C GLY A 138 -4.16 -19.48 -5.10
N ALA A 139 -4.65 -18.54 -5.90
CA ALA A 139 -6.06 -18.48 -6.32
C ALA A 139 -6.47 -19.67 -7.19
N LEU A 140 -5.59 -20.13 -8.09
CA LEU A 140 -5.82 -21.34 -8.89
C LEU A 140 -5.94 -22.59 -8.02
N ARG A 141 -5.05 -22.74 -7.03
CA ARG A 141 -5.09 -23.88 -6.08
C ARG A 141 -6.36 -23.86 -5.24
N ALA A 142 -6.74 -22.71 -4.70
CA ALA A 142 -7.97 -22.57 -3.92
C ALA A 142 -9.24 -22.92 -4.73
N SER A 143 -9.25 -22.54 -6.01
CA SER A 143 -10.36 -22.85 -6.92
C SER A 143 -10.45 -24.35 -7.23
N ALA A 144 -9.32 -25.01 -7.46
CA ALA A 144 -9.27 -26.46 -7.73
C ALA A 144 -9.79 -27.30 -6.55
N THR A 145 -9.43 -26.93 -5.31
CA THR A 145 -9.94 -27.60 -4.10
C THR A 145 -11.46 -27.50 -3.99
N THR A 146 -12.04 -26.34 -4.33
CA THR A 146 -13.48 -26.11 -4.27
C THR A 146 -14.23 -26.95 -5.32
N SER A 147 -13.68 -27.07 -6.53
CA SER A 147 -14.28 -27.89 -7.60
C SER A 147 -14.26 -29.40 -7.29
N GLY A 148 -13.23 -29.88 -6.58
CA GLY A 148 -13.15 -31.28 -6.14
C GLY A 148 -14.25 -31.67 -5.15
N LEU A 149 -14.54 -30.80 -4.18
CA LEU A 149 -15.60 -31.00 -3.18
C LEU A 149 -17.01 -30.97 -3.81
N GLY A 150 -17.23 -30.09 -4.80
CA GLY A 150 -18.50 -30.01 -5.53
C GLY A 150 -18.79 -31.27 -6.36
N ALA A 151 -17.77 -31.81 -7.03
CA ALA A 151 -17.91 -33.04 -7.82
C ALA A 151 -18.15 -34.28 -6.94
N GLN A 152 -17.59 -34.31 -5.73
CA GLN A 152 -17.80 -35.41 -4.77
C GLN A 152 -19.19 -35.34 -4.13
N SER A 153 -19.67 -34.14 -3.78
CA SER A 153 -21.02 -33.93 -3.23
C SER A 153 -22.13 -34.30 -4.24
N ALA A 154 -21.95 -33.97 -5.52
CA ALA A 154 -22.91 -34.35 -6.57
C ALA A 154 -23.02 -35.88 -6.80
N ARG A 155 -21.92 -36.63 -6.62
CA ARG A 155 -21.96 -38.11 -6.72
C ARG A 155 -22.64 -38.77 -5.52
N THR A 156 -22.46 -38.23 -4.31
CA THR A 156 -23.12 -38.80 -3.13
C THR A 156 -24.65 -38.62 -3.19
N ILE A 157 -25.14 -37.50 -3.74
CA ILE A 157 -26.58 -37.28 -3.90
C ILE A 157 -27.15 -38.15 -5.04
N SER A 158 -26.41 -38.33 -6.14
CA SER A 158 -26.86 -39.20 -7.24
C SER A 158 -26.86 -40.69 -6.89
N GLY A 159 -26.03 -41.13 -5.92
CA GLY A 159 -26.03 -42.50 -5.43
C GLY A 159 -27.15 -42.82 -4.43
N ALA A 160 -27.63 -41.83 -3.69
CA ALA A 160 -28.68 -42.02 -2.68
C ALA A 160 -30.10 -42.15 -3.26
N CYS A 161 -30.31 -41.80 -4.55
CA CYS A 161 -31.63 -41.89 -5.20
C CYS A 161 -31.85 -43.19 -6.00
N VAL A 162 -30.90 -44.13 -6.04
CA VAL A 162 -31.02 -45.37 -6.83
C VAL A 162 -31.53 -46.57 -6.00
N ASP A 163 -31.67 -46.44 -4.68
CA ASP A 163 -32.04 -47.58 -3.82
C ASP A 163 -33.19 -47.25 -2.86
N LYS A 164 -34.34 -46.81 -3.40
CA LYS A 164 -35.57 -46.61 -2.62
C LYS A 164 -36.85 -47.00 -3.36
N THR A 165 -36.76 -48.07 -4.14
CA THR A 165 -37.91 -48.70 -4.82
C THR A 165 -38.29 -50.06 -4.24
N ALA A 166 -37.79 -50.43 -3.05
CA ALA A 166 -38.24 -51.60 -2.34
C ALA A 166 -38.41 -51.30 -0.83
N MET A 167 -39.52 -51.76 -0.26
CA MET A 167 -40.03 -51.55 1.10
C MET A 167 -40.62 -50.14 1.33
N GLY A 168 -41.93 -49.95 1.38
CA GLY A 168 -42.96 -50.81 1.97
C GLY A 168 -43.38 -50.19 3.30
N ASP A 169 -44.63 -49.71 3.32
CA ASP A 169 -45.42 -49.14 4.42
C ASP A 169 -44.87 -49.30 5.84
N SER A 170 -44.79 -48.18 6.57
CA SER A 170 -45.66 -47.94 7.73
C SER A 170 -45.41 -46.55 8.31
N ALA A 171 -46.52 -45.87 8.60
CA ALA A 171 -46.61 -44.58 9.24
C ALA A 171 -46.03 -44.60 10.66
N GLU A 172 -45.20 -43.63 11.00
CA GLU A 172 -45.17 -43.07 12.35
C GLU A 172 -44.93 -41.56 12.30
N LEU A 173 -45.88 -40.86 12.92
CA LEU A 173 -45.99 -39.43 13.10
C LEU A 173 -45.27 -39.10 14.42
N GLY A 174 -44.02 -38.64 14.36
CA GLY A 174 -43.19 -38.41 15.54
C GLY A 174 -42.39 -37.11 15.46
N ASP A 175 -42.85 -36.13 16.22
CA ASP A 175 -42.18 -34.97 16.82
C ASP A 175 -41.11 -34.18 16.03
N ALA A 176 -41.51 -32.95 15.70
CA ALA A 176 -40.68 -31.89 15.15
C ALA A 176 -39.60 -31.45 16.15
N HIS A 177 -38.39 -31.98 15.98
CA HIS A 177 -37.19 -31.44 16.63
C HIS A 177 -36.81 -30.11 15.95
N PRO A 178 -36.61 -29.00 16.69
CA PRO A 178 -36.20 -27.73 16.09
C PRO A 178 -34.83 -27.89 15.42
N ALA A 179 -34.77 -27.51 14.15
CA ALA A 179 -33.58 -27.60 13.33
C ALA A 179 -32.40 -26.87 14.00
N PRO A 180 -31.18 -27.46 13.99
CA PRO A 180 -30.00 -26.77 14.48
C PRO A 180 -29.77 -25.50 13.66
N VAL A 181 -29.76 -24.36 14.35
CA VAL A 181 -29.43 -23.05 13.79
C VAL A 181 -28.00 -23.13 13.27
N LEU A 182 -27.85 -23.31 11.96
CA LEU A 182 -26.55 -23.24 11.30
C LEU A 182 -25.97 -21.83 11.52
N PRO A 183 -24.71 -21.70 11.92
CA PRO A 183 -24.07 -20.40 12.06
C PRO A 183 -24.14 -19.66 10.73
N ASN A 184 -24.71 -18.46 10.79
CA ASN A 184 -24.98 -17.61 9.65
C ASN A 184 -23.66 -17.34 8.88
N PRO A 185 -23.51 -17.73 7.60
CA PRO A 185 -22.26 -17.61 6.83
C PRO A 185 -21.91 -16.17 6.42
N VAL A 186 -22.42 -15.16 7.15
CA VAL A 186 -22.29 -13.74 6.83
C VAL A 186 -20.82 -13.28 6.86
N PHE A 187 -19.96 -13.93 7.65
CA PHE A 187 -18.54 -13.55 7.77
C PHE A 187 -17.63 -14.08 6.65
N GLU A 188 -18.02 -15.13 5.92
CA GLU A 188 -17.17 -15.71 4.87
C GLU A 188 -17.22 -14.92 3.56
N ASN A 189 -18.27 -14.11 3.37
CA ASN A 189 -18.48 -13.36 2.14
C ASN A 189 -17.62 -12.10 2.06
N GLU A 190 -17.31 -11.42 3.17
CA GLU A 190 -16.49 -10.20 3.14
C GLU A 190 -15.03 -10.46 2.76
N GLN A 191 -14.42 -11.56 3.22
CA GLN A 191 -13.06 -11.93 2.79
C GLN A 191 -13.00 -12.28 1.29
N ARG A 192 -14.10 -12.76 0.73
CA ARG A 192 -14.21 -13.13 -0.68
C ARG A 192 -14.26 -11.91 -1.62
N TRP A 193 -14.79 -10.78 -1.17
CA TRP A 193 -14.84 -9.53 -1.95
C TRP A 193 -13.50 -8.77 -1.94
N SER A 194 -12.74 -8.81 -0.83
CA SER A 194 -11.39 -8.22 -0.76
C SER A 194 -10.40 -8.86 -1.76
N MET A 195 -10.49 -10.19 -1.98
CA MET A 195 -9.63 -10.87 -2.94
C MET A 195 -10.04 -10.71 -4.41
N ARG A 196 -11.33 -10.48 -4.71
CA ARG A 196 -11.79 -10.27 -6.10
C ARG A 196 -11.45 -8.88 -6.66
N GLY A 197 -11.31 -7.86 -5.80
CA GLY A 197 -10.88 -6.52 -6.23
C GLY A 197 -9.43 -6.44 -6.71
N ALA A 198 -8.56 -7.37 -6.27
CA ALA A 198 -7.16 -7.45 -6.68
C ALA A 198 -6.96 -8.21 -8.01
N ALA A 199 -7.82 -9.18 -8.33
CA ALA A 199 -7.69 -10.04 -9.50
C ALA A 199 -8.04 -9.37 -10.84
N ALA A 200 -8.80 -8.26 -10.81
CA ALA A 200 -9.16 -7.52 -12.03
C ALA A 200 -8.09 -6.50 -12.49
N ARG A 201 -6.91 -6.46 -11.84
CA ARG A 201 -5.90 -5.40 -12.06
C ARG A 201 -4.68 -5.76 -12.92
N GLU A 202 -4.54 -6.97 -13.45
CA GLU A 202 -3.32 -7.32 -14.21
C GLU A 202 -3.57 -8.12 -15.49
N LEU A 203 -4.21 -7.50 -16.47
CA LEU A 203 -4.14 -7.93 -17.86
C LEU A 203 -3.58 -6.78 -18.72
N SER A 204 -2.26 -6.59 -18.72
CA SER A 204 -1.52 -5.95 -19.83
C SER A 204 -0.01 -6.00 -19.60
N ALA A 205 0.65 -6.86 -20.37
CA ALA A 205 2.09 -6.84 -20.67
C ALA A 205 2.32 -6.15 -22.04
N PRO A 206 3.54 -6.10 -22.60
CA PRO A 206 4.81 -5.60 -22.05
C PRO A 206 5.47 -4.57 -23.01
N LEU A 207 6.42 -3.74 -22.54
CA LEU A 207 7.41 -3.13 -23.44
C LEU A 207 8.84 -3.24 -22.93
N ARG A 208 9.68 -3.69 -23.88
CA ARG A 208 11.12 -3.92 -23.86
C ARG A 208 11.91 -2.63 -23.59
N GLY A 209 12.88 -2.76 -22.69
CA GLY A 209 14.33 -2.60 -22.92
C GLY A 209 14.88 -1.31 -23.55
N SER A 210 15.85 -0.70 -22.87
CA SER A 210 17.22 -0.59 -23.41
C SER A 210 18.20 -0.17 -22.32
N ALA A 211 19.30 -0.92 -22.23
CA ALA A 211 20.51 -0.56 -21.53
C ALA A 211 21.34 0.44 -22.36
N ALA A 212 22.10 1.31 -21.69
CA ALA A 212 23.30 2.01 -22.17
C ALA A 212 23.93 2.68 -20.94
N THR A 213 24.90 2.02 -20.30
CA THR A 213 26.36 2.13 -20.49
C THR A 213 26.98 3.39 -19.89
N ASP A 214 27.95 3.10 -19.03
CA ASP A 214 28.94 3.98 -18.41
C ASP A 214 29.61 4.91 -19.42
N ASP A 215 30.00 6.10 -18.96
CA ASP A 215 31.37 6.55 -19.19
C ASP A 215 31.81 7.61 -18.17
N ALA A 216 33.05 7.43 -17.75
CA ALA A 216 33.76 8.20 -16.75
C ALA A 216 34.52 9.38 -17.36
N GLY A 217 34.73 10.42 -16.55
CA GLY A 217 35.95 11.22 -16.58
C GLY A 217 35.83 12.63 -17.16
N GLY A 218 36.41 13.59 -16.44
CA GLY A 218 36.78 14.89 -17.01
C GLY A 218 36.66 16.06 -16.04
N GLY A 219 37.64 16.20 -15.14
CA GLY A 219 37.82 17.41 -14.35
C GLY A 219 38.20 18.61 -15.24
N GLY A 220 37.43 19.69 -15.13
CA GLY A 220 37.71 20.97 -15.76
C GLY A 220 37.00 22.07 -14.99
N GLY A 221 37.76 22.80 -14.16
CA GLY A 221 37.27 23.97 -13.43
C GLY A 221 36.87 25.08 -14.40
N LEU A 222 35.58 25.18 -14.68
CA LEU A 222 34.98 26.28 -15.42
C LEU A 222 34.33 27.23 -14.40
N ALA A 223 34.89 28.44 -14.31
CA ALA A 223 34.30 29.54 -13.57
C ALA A 223 32.90 29.84 -14.14
N LEU A 224 31.87 29.43 -13.40
CA LEU A 224 30.48 29.61 -13.77
C LEU A 224 30.13 31.11 -13.76
N PRO A 225 29.53 31.64 -14.83
CA PRO A 225 29.01 33.00 -14.82
C PRO A 225 27.89 33.12 -13.78
N SER A 226 27.97 34.12 -12.91
CA SER A 226 26.87 34.50 -12.01
C SER A 226 25.67 34.99 -12.82
N CYS A 227 24.83 34.04 -13.22
CA CYS A 227 23.50 34.31 -13.75
C CYS A 227 22.58 34.73 -12.60
N THR A 228 22.60 36.02 -12.26
CA THR A 228 21.50 36.68 -11.55
C THR A 228 20.31 36.82 -12.50
N GLY A 229 19.72 35.69 -12.89
CA GLY A 229 18.50 35.63 -13.67
C GLY A 229 17.33 36.00 -12.78
N LYS A 230 16.58 37.05 -13.15
CA LYS A 230 15.24 37.30 -12.60
C LYS A 230 14.41 36.05 -12.83
N LEU A 231 14.11 35.31 -11.76
CA LEU A 231 13.22 34.14 -11.78
C LEU A 231 11.97 34.51 -12.59
N SER A 232 11.69 33.75 -13.64
CA SER A 232 10.58 34.05 -14.53
C SER A 232 9.29 33.90 -13.74
N ARG A 233 8.29 34.76 -13.98
CA ARG A 233 6.96 34.61 -13.34
C ARG A 233 6.38 33.21 -13.57
N LEU A 234 6.80 32.55 -14.65
CA LEU A 234 6.46 31.15 -14.95
C LEU A 234 6.97 30.16 -13.90
N ASP A 235 8.18 30.34 -13.36
CA ASP A 235 8.74 29.42 -12.35
C ASP A 235 7.94 29.49 -11.06
N SER A 236 7.57 30.70 -10.61
CA SER A 236 6.67 30.86 -9.46
C SER A 236 5.29 30.24 -9.71
N VAL A 237 4.71 30.42 -10.90
CA VAL A 237 3.41 29.82 -11.24
C VAL A 237 3.51 28.29 -11.25
N LEU A 238 4.60 27.73 -11.77
CA LEU A 238 4.82 26.29 -11.81
C LEU A 238 4.99 25.70 -10.40
N PHE A 239 5.79 26.34 -9.54
CA PHE A 239 5.95 25.90 -8.15
C PHE A 239 4.62 25.94 -7.38
N VAL A 240 3.82 27.00 -7.58
CA VAL A 240 2.48 27.09 -7.00
C VAL A 240 1.59 25.97 -7.53
N ALA A 241 1.58 25.71 -8.84
CA ALA A 241 0.75 24.67 -9.44
C ALA A 241 1.11 23.26 -8.95
N VAL A 242 2.40 22.91 -8.87
CA VAL A 242 2.87 21.61 -8.37
C VAL A 242 2.58 21.46 -6.88
N GLY A 243 2.80 22.52 -6.08
CA GLY A 243 2.45 22.53 -4.66
C GLY A 243 0.95 22.34 -4.42
N LEU A 244 0.11 23.02 -5.21
CA LEU A 244 -1.35 22.92 -5.11
C LEU A 244 -1.84 21.54 -5.57
N LEU A 245 -1.26 20.97 -6.62
CA LEU A 245 -1.54 19.59 -7.05
C LEU A 245 -1.15 18.56 -5.97
N THR A 246 -0.01 18.77 -5.32
CA THR A 246 0.45 17.91 -4.22
C THR A 246 -0.50 18.00 -3.02
N LEU A 247 -0.90 19.21 -2.62
CA LEU A 247 -1.89 19.40 -1.56
C LEU A 247 -3.26 18.80 -1.93
N LEU A 248 -3.66 18.94 -3.20
CA LEU A 248 -4.92 18.40 -3.69
C LEU A 248 -4.92 16.88 -3.73
N THR A 249 -3.82 16.24 -4.14
CA THR A 249 -3.70 14.78 -4.11
C THR A 249 -3.68 14.23 -2.68
N ILE A 250 -3.05 14.94 -1.73
CA ILE A 250 -3.13 14.61 -0.29
C ILE A 250 -4.55 14.78 0.22
N PHE A 251 -5.22 15.88 -0.11
CA PHE A 251 -6.59 16.16 0.34
C PHE A 251 -7.60 15.18 -0.25
N VAL A 252 -7.52 14.87 -1.55
CA VAL A 252 -8.35 13.88 -2.23
C VAL A 252 -8.08 12.47 -1.67
N GLY A 253 -6.82 12.11 -1.44
CA GLY A 253 -6.47 10.85 -0.80
C GLY A 253 -7.07 10.72 0.60
N THR A 254 -6.93 11.77 1.42
CA THR A 254 -7.43 11.81 2.80
C THR A 254 -8.95 11.81 2.84
N THR A 255 -9.62 12.58 1.97
CA THR A 255 -11.08 12.63 1.91
C THR A 255 -11.70 11.33 1.41
N ASN A 256 -11.04 10.62 0.50
CA ASN A 256 -11.48 9.29 0.07
C ASN A 256 -11.37 8.27 1.20
N VAL A 257 -10.28 8.28 1.96
CA VAL A 257 -10.12 7.43 3.15
C VAL A 257 -11.15 7.77 4.22
N ILE A 258 -11.37 9.07 4.50
CA ILE A 258 -12.39 9.52 5.46
C ILE A 258 -13.79 9.09 5.01
N ARG A 259 -14.13 9.23 3.72
CA ARG A 259 -15.42 8.78 3.19
C ARG A 259 -15.59 7.28 3.31
N ASP A 260 -14.54 6.51 3.05
CA ASP A 260 -14.56 5.05 3.17
C ASP A 260 -14.74 4.63 4.65
N ILE A 261 -14.10 5.35 5.57
CA ILE A 261 -14.29 5.18 7.02
C ILE A 261 -15.74 5.52 7.42
N ILE A 262 -16.31 6.61 6.90
CA ILE A 262 -17.70 7.03 7.21
C ILE A 262 -18.71 6.04 6.64
N ALA A 263 -18.53 5.60 5.39
CA ALA A 263 -19.43 4.66 4.73
C ALA A 263 -19.43 3.30 5.44
N ASN A 264 -18.27 2.86 5.93
CA ASN A 264 -18.13 1.59 6.62
C ASN A 264 -18.25 1.71 8.16
N MET A 265 -18.51 2.91 8.69
CA MET A 265 -18.60 3.16 10.14
C MET A 265 -19.78 2.41 10.78
N GLY A 266 -20.84 2.17 10.01
CA GLY A 266 -22.01 1.39 10.44
C GLY A 266 -21.76 -0.12 10.51
N GLN A 267 -20.81 -0.65 9.72
CA GLN A 267 -20.45 -2.08 9.72
C GLN A 267 -19.29 -2.39 10.65
N ASN A 268 -18.31 -1.48 10.77
CA ASN A 268 -17.08 -1.73 11.54
C ASN A 268 -17.11 -1.16 12.98
N GLY A 269 -18.18 -0.47 13.35
CA GLY A 269 -18.26 0.28 14.60
C GLY A 269 -17.31 1.50 14.63
N PRO A 270 -17.53 2.46 15.54
CA PRO A 270 -16.72 3.69 15.60
C PRO A 270 -15.21 3.40 15.73
N PRO A 271 -14.37 3.87 14.79
CA PRO A 271 -12.93 3.57 14.72
C PRO A 271 -12.08 4.35 15.75
N PHE A 272 -12.70 5.25 16.51
CA PHE A 272 -12.05 6.06 17.54
C PHE A 272 -12.71 5.92 18.92
N SER A 273 -13.52 4.89 19.16
CA SER A 273 -13.89 4.49 20.51
C SER A 273 -12.70 3.81 21.17
N CYS A 274 -11.73 4.65 21.54
CA CYS A 274 -11.13 4.56 22.86
C CYS A 274 -12.24 4.89 23.86
#